data_AF-A0A914NBU9-F1
#
_entry.id   AF-A0A914NBU9-F1
#
_cell.length_a   1.000
_cell.length_b   1.000
_cell.length_c   1.000
_cell.angle_alpha   90.00
_cell.angle_beta   90.00
_cell.angle_gamma   90.00
#
_symmetry.space_group_name_H-M   'P 1'
#
loop_
_entity.id
_entity.type
_entity.pdbx_description
1 polymer ?
#
loop_
_entity_poly.entity_id
_entity_poly.type
_entity_poly.pdbx_seq_one_letter_code
_entity_poly.pdbx_strand_id
1 'polypeptide(L)'
;MSSSSNSSSTNEMNQMFYGTGPSAWLITLFGIKVIISIVGSTLNGTLAYVILRNKSMNSLCNKLIACYSIGSIFQQLNFFVTFATVITGNNFISYKTCVLIQLIPIIFFLSFPFP
;
A
#
# COMPACT_ATOMS: atom_id res chain seq x y z
N MET A 1 9.55 37.01 -1.48
CA MET A 1 8.31 36.56 -0.80
C MET A 1 7.30 36.25 -1.88
N SER A 2 7.21 34.98 -2.32
CA SER A 2 6.35 34.58 -3.45
C SER A 2 5.67 33.25 -3.12
N SER A 3 4.61 33.31 -2.31
CA SER A 3 3.83 32.15 -1.88
C SER A 3 2.36 32.54 -1.69
N SER A 4 1.62 32.83 -2.77
CA SER A 4 0.16 33.12 -2.65
C SER A 4 -0.73 32.55 -3.74
N SER A 5 -0.24 31.70 -4.65
CA SER A 5 -1.03 31.21 -5.80
C SER A 5 -1.35 29.71 -5.81
N ASN A 6 -0.90 28.91 -4.83
CA ASN A 6 -1.10 27.45 -4.85
C ASN A 6 -2.28 26.92 -4.01
N SER A 7 -2.96 27.78 -3.24
CA SER A 7 -4.03 27.38 -2.32
C SER A 7 -5.43 27.47 -2.91
N SER A 8 -5.63 28.23 -4.00
CA SER A 8 -6.97 28.44 -4.56
C SER A 8 -7.42 27.25 -5.41
N SER A 9 -6.56 26.76 -6.32
CA SER A 9 -6.89 25.67 -7.25
C SER A 9 -7.02 24.29 -6.57
N THR A 10 -6.32 24.05 -5.46
CA THR A 10 -6.47 22.81 -4.67
C THR A 10 -7.82 22.77 -3.95
N ASN A 11 -8.30 23.91 -3.46
CA ASN A 11 -9.60 23.99 -2.80
C ASN A 11 -10.76 23.83 -3.78
N GLU A 12 -10.65 24.37 -5.00
CA GLU A 12 -11.68 24.22 -6.03
C GLU A 12 -11.81 22.79 -6.56
N MET A 13 -10.69 22.08 -6.78
CA MET A 13 -10.74 20.65 -7.12
C MET A 13 -11.30 19.82 -5.97
N ASN A 14 -10.91 20.09 -4.73
CA ASN A 14 -11.48 19.37 -3.56
C ASN A 14 -13.00 19.55 -3.47
N GLN A 15 -13.52 20.73 -3.80
CA GLN A 15 -14.96 21.00 -3.72
C GLN A 15 -15.78 20.37 -4.85
N MET A 16 -15.23 20.19 -6.06
CA MET A 16 -15.91 19.43 -7.13
C MET A 16 -16.06 17.93 -6.78
N PHE A 17 -15.11 17.35 -6.04
CA PHE A 17 -15.14 15.94 -5.66
C PHE A 17 -15.83 15.66 -4.31
N TYR A 18 -16.06 16.67 -3.47
CA TYR A 18 -16.75 16.54 -2.17
C TYR A 18 -18.25 16.20 -2.29
N GLY A 19 -18.85 16.40 -3.47
CA GLY A 19 -20.27 16.15 -3.74
C GLY A 19 -20.56 14.90 -4.56
N THR A 20 -19.53 14.24 -5.10
CA THR A 20 -19.71 13.00 -5.87
C THR A 20 -19.49 11.84 -4.91
N GLY A 21 -20.58 11.32 -4.34
CA GLY A 21 -20.55 10.20 -3.42
C GLY A 21 -19.74 9.02 -3.97
N PRO A 22 -19.29 8.10 -3.11
CA PRO A 22 -18.39 7.03 -3.51
C PRO A 22 -19.03 6.21 -4.63
N SER A 23 -18.40 6.21 -5.80
CA SER A 23 -18.96 5.52 -6.97
C SER A 23 -19.02 4.02 -6.67
N ALA A 24 -20.21 3.42 -6.72
CA ALA A 24 -20.42 2.01 -6.38
C ALA A 24 -19.48 1.06 -7.16
N TRP A 25 -19.16 1.42 -8.40
CA TRP A 25 -18.18 0.71 -9.22
C TRP A 25 -16.75 0.72 -8.63
N LEU A 26 -16.31 1.87 -8.11
CA LEU A 26 -15.00 2.02 -7.47
C LEU A 26 -14.91 1.19 -6.19
N ILE A 27 -15.96 1.23 -5.37
CA ILE A 27 -16.05 0.43 -4.14
C ILE A 27 -15.94 -1.06 -4.48
N THR A 28 -16.64 -1.54 -5.50
CA THR A 28 -16.59 -2.95 -5.92
C THR A 28 -15.20 -3.36 -6.39
N LEU A 29 -14.55 -2.57 -7.26
CA LEU A 29 -13.20 -2.88 -7.76
C LEU A 29 -12.16 -2.91 -6.64
N PHE A 30 -12.18 -1.91 -5.74
CA PHE A 30 -11.26 -1.88 -4.61
C PHE A 30 -11.60 -2.93 -3.55
N GLY A 31 -12.87 -3.28 -3.37
CA GLY A 31 -13.30 -4.37 -2.50
C GLY A 31 -12.78 -5.73 -2.97
N ILE A 32 -12.87 -6.02 -4.27
CA ILE A 32 -12.28 -7.24 -4.85
C ILE A 32 -10.76 -7.26 -4.64
N LYS A 33 -10.08 -6.12 -4.85
CA LYS A 33 -8.65 -6.01 -4.58
C LYS A 33 -8.30 -6.31 -3.12
N VAL A 34 -9.08 -5.83 -2.16
CA VAL A 34 -8.85 -6.10 -0.73
C VAL A 34 -9.03 -7.60 -0.44
N ILE A 35 -10.03 -8.26 -1.02
CA ILE A 35 -10.22 -9.71 -0.85
C ILE A 35 -9.02 -10.50 -1.38
N ILE A 36 -8.56 -10.18 -2.60
CA ILE A 36 -7.37 -10.79 -3.20
C ILE A 36 -6.13 -10.50 -2.33
N SER A 37 -6.04 -9.28 -1.78
CA SER A 37 -4.96 -8.86 -0.91
C SER A 37 -4.93 -9.66 0.40
N ILE A 38 -6.07 -9.98 1.01
CA ILE A 38 -6.12 -10.81 2.23
C ILE A 38 -5.61 -12.23 1.95
N VAL A 39 -6.06 -12.82 0.84
CA VAL A 39 -5.61 -14.17 0.42
C VAL A 39 -4.11 -14.15 0.14
N GLY A 40 -3.65 -13.15 -0.62
CA GLY A 40 -2.24 -12.93 -0.92
C GLY A 40 -1.40 -12.75 0.35
N SER A 41 -1.86 -11.96 1.31
CA SER A 41 -1.15 -11.70 2.58
C SER A 41 -1.01 -12.98 3.39
N THR A 42 -2.07 -13.78 3.44
CA THR A 42 -2.08 -15.05 4.16
C THR A 42 -1.08 -16.03 3.55
N LEU A 43 -1.10 -16.21 2.23
CA LEU A 43 -0.17 -17.10 1.53
C LEU A 43 1.29 -16.64 1.66
N ASN A 44 1.56 -15.35 1.49
CA ASN A 44 2.91 -14.79 1.65
C ASN A 44 3.39 -14.89 3.10
N GLY A 45 2.49 -14.69 4.08
CA GLY A 45 2.79 -14.87 5.50
C GLY A 45 3.13 -16.32 5.84
N THR A 46 2.35 -17.28 5.35
CA THR A 46 2.65 -18.71 5.49
C THR A 46 3.98 -19.07 4.84
N LEU A 47 4.25 -18.56 3.63
CA LEU A 47 5.51 -18.82 2.92
C LEU A 47 6.72 -18.29 3.70
N ALA A 48 6.65 -17.03 4.16
CA ALA A 48 7.70 -16.45 4.99
C ALA A 48 7.89 -17.24 6.29
N TYR A 49 6.80 -17.65 6.95
CA TYR A 49 6.84 -18.44 8.17
C TYR A 49 7.52 -19.80 7.98
N VAL A 50 7.14 -20.53 6.92
CA VAL A 50 7.73 -21.85 6.60
C VAL A 50 9.23 -21.72 6.32
N ILE A 51 9.64 -20.70 5.55
CA ILE A 51 11.05 -20.47 5.24
C ILE A 51 11.85 -20.11 6.50
N LEU A 52 11.32 -19.25 7.37
CA LEU A 52 11.99 -18.83 8.59
C LEU A 52 12.08 -19.96 9.63
N ARG A 53 11.09 -20.87 9.67
CA ARG A 53 11.05 -21.98 10.63
C ARG A 53 11.88 -23.19 10.19
N ASN A 54 11.98 -23.46 8.89
CA ASN A 54 12.72 -24.63 8.40
C ASN A 54 14.21 -24.36 8.24
N LYS A 55 15.04 -24.92 9.14
CA LYS A 55 16.51 -24.87 9.02
C LYS A 55 17.05 -25.46 7.72
N SER A 56 16.34 -26.42 7.11
CA SER A 56 16.71 -27.02 5.82
C SER A 56 16.59 -26.04 4.64
N MET A 57 15.77 -24.99 4.78
CA MET A 57 15.52 -23.98 3.73
C MET A 57 16.35 -22.71 3.91
N ASN A 58 17.40 -22.70 4.75
CA ASN A 58 18.20 -21.50 5.09
C ASN A 58 19.17 -21.00 4.01
N SER A 59 18.97 -21.37 2.73
CA SER A 59 19.73 -20.80 1.63
C SER A 59 19.46 -19.29 1.53
N LEU A 60 20.48 -18.51 1.11
CA LEU A 60 20.36 -17.06 0.89
C LEU A 60 19.18 -16.72 -0.02
N CYS A 61 18.95 -17.51 -1.07
CA CYS A 61 17.84 -17.32 -2.00
C CYS A 61 16.47 -17.44 -1.31
N ASN A 62 16.31 -18.41 -0.41
CA ASN A 62 15.05 -18.58 0.32
C ASN A 62 14.82 -17.47 1.34
N LYS A 63 15.86 -17.00 2.04
CA LYS A 63 15.76 -15.83 2.92
C LYS A 63 15.31 -14.59 2.15
N LEU A 64 15.77 -14.45 0.91
CA LEU A 64 15.36 -13.40 0.01
C LEU A 64 13.88 -13.46 -0.32
N ILE A 65 13.40 -14.66 -0.65
CA ILE A 65 11.99 -14.94 -0.93
C ILE A 65 11.15 -14.61 0.31
N ALA A 66 11.60 -14.98 1.51
CA ALA A 66 10.90 -14.62 2.75
C ALA A 66 10.84 -13.11 2.96
N CYS A 67 11.93 -12.38 2.71
CA CYS A 67 11.98 -10.93 2.83
C CYS A 67 11.06 -10.23 1.81
N TYR A 68 11.06 -10.71 0.56
CA TYR A 68 10.14 -10.26 -0.49
C TYR A 68 8.68 -10.52 -0.13
N SER A 69 8.37 -11.71 0.40
CA SER A 69 7.03 -12.07 0.88
C SER A 69 6.57 -11.13 1.98
N ILE A 70 7.43 -10.78 2.94
CA ILE A 70 7.11 -9.80 3.99
C ILE A 70 6.88 -8.40 3.39
N GLY A 71 7.73 -7.96 2.47
CA GLY A 71 7.55 -6.68 1.75
C GLY A 71 6.23 -6.63 0.98
N SER A 72 5.81 -7.75 0.39
CA SER A 72 4.54 -7.85 -0.33
C SER A 72 3.32 -7.69 0.59
N ILE A 73 3.40 -8.12 1.86
CA ILE A 73 2.36 -7.92 2.86
C ILE A 73 2.25 -6.43 3.21
N PHE A 74 3.38 -5.73 3.39
CA PHE A 74 3.39 -4.28 3.61
C PHE A 74 2.80 -3.52 2.43
N GLN A 75 3.12 -3.92 1.21
CA GLN A 75 2.55 -3.30 0.02
C GLN A 75 1.04 -3.56 -0.10
N GLN A 76 0.58 -4.72 0.35
CA GLN A 76 -0.84 -5.07 0.36
C GLN A 76 -1.68 -4.24 1.34
N LEU A 77 -1.08 -3.74 2.43
CA LEU A 77 -1.74 -2.77 3.32
C LEU A 77 -2.15 -1.47 2.61
N ASN A 78 -1.45 -1.08 1.53
CA ASN A 78 -1.83 0.09 0.73
C ASN A 78 -3.24 -0.07 0.12
N PHE A 79 -3.61 -1.29 -0.28
CA PHE A 79 -4.96 -1.55 -0.82
C PHE A 79 -6.05 -1.35 0.23
N PHE A 80 -5.78 -1.69 1.50
CA PHE A 80 -6.69 -1.41 2.61
C PHE A 80 -6.87 0.09 2.85
N VAL A 81 -5.77 0.85 2.87
CA VAL A 81 -5.81 2.31 3.06
C VAL A 81 -6.57 2.97 1.90
N THR A 82 -6.31 2.55 0.67
CA THR A 82 -7.02 3.05 -0.51
C THR A 82 -8.51 2.72 -0.47
N PHE A 83 -8.88 1.50 -0.06
CA PHE A 83 -10.28 1.12 0.08
C PHE A 83 -11.00 1.93 1.17
N ALA A 84 -10.34 2.20 2.30
CA ALA A 84 -10.90 3.05 3.35
C ALA A 84 -11.16 4.47 2.83
N THR A 85 -10.26 5.04 2.02
CA THR A 85 -10.51 6.35 1.39
C THR A 85 -11.65 6.34 0.38
N VAL A 86 -11.78 5.27 -0.40
CA VAL A 86 -12.87 5.10 -1.36
C VAL A 86 -14.22 5.02 -0.66
N ILE A 87 -14.33 4.31 0.48
CA ILE A 87 -15.58 4.26 1.27
C ILE A 87 -15.88 5.62 1.91
N THR A 88 -14.86 6.31 2.40
CA THR A 88 -15.03 7.60 3.11
C THR A 88 -15.45 8.73 2.17
N GLY A 89 -15.35 8.54 0.84
CA GLY A 89 -15.66 9.58 -0.14
C GLY A 89 -14.64 10.73 -0.18
N ASN A 90 -13.64 10.69 0.71
CA ASN A 90 -12.49 11.60 0.68
C ASN A 90 -11.49 11.07 -0.35
N ASN A 91 -11.62 11.54 -1.58
CA ASN A 91 -10.81 11.12 -2.73
C ASN A 91 -9.32 11.49 -2.63
N PHE A 92 -8.90 12.25 -1.62
CA PHE A 92 -7.54 12.77 -1.51
C PHE A 92 -6.86 12.24 -0.25
N ILE A 93 -6.10 11.16 -0.41
CA ILE A 93 -4.95 10.88 0.45
C ILE A 93 -3.96 12.03 0.26
N SER A 94 -3.52 12.63 1.37
CA SER A 94 -2.51 13.69 1.33
C SER A 94 -1.26 13.18 0.62
N TYR A 95 -0.73 13.95 -0.33
CA TYR A 95 0.45 13.57 -1.13
C TYR A 95 1.62 13.09 -0.26
N LYS A 96 1.82 13.71 0.91
CA LYS A 96 2.83 13.31 1.90
C LYS A 96 2.62 11.88 2.41
N THR A 97 1.38 11.49 2.67
CA THR A 97 1.02 10.14 3.11
C THR A 97 1.22 9.13 1.99
N CYS A 98 0.88 9.48 0.75
CA CYS A 98 1.08 8.62 -0.41
C CYS A 98 2.58 8.33 -0.65
N VAL A 99 3.40 9.39 -0.65
CA VAL A 99 4.86 9.28 -0.78
C VAL A 99 5.43 8.43 0.36
N LEU A 100 5.00 8.65 1.60
CA LEU A 100 5.54 7.91 2.75
C LEU A 100 5.18 6.42 2.67
N ILE A 101 3.95 6.07 2.28
CA ILE A 101 3.52 4.67 2.09
C ILE A 101 4.30 4.00 0.94
N GLN A 102 4.61 4.72 -0.15
CA GLN A 102 5.42 4.19 -1.26
C GLN A 102 6.91 4.12 -0.94
N LEU A 103 7.43 5.00 -0.09
CA LEU A 103 8.86 5.03 0.27
C LEU A 103 9.24 3.88 1.21
N ILE A 104 8.33 3.44 2.08
CA ILE A 104 8.57 2.35 3.05
C ILE A 104 9.11 1.07 2.38
N PRO A 105 8.45 0.48 1.36
CA PRO A 105 8.97 -0.75 0.73
C PRO A 105 10.31 -0.52 0.01
N ILE A 106 10.54 0.67 -0.55
CA ILE A 106 11.79 1.03 -1.24
C ILE A 106 12.95 1.13 -0.25
N ILE A 107 12.74 1.81 0.88
CA ILE A 107 13.75 1.95 1.95
C ILE A 107 14.00 0.61 2.63
N PHE A 108 12.96 -0.17 2.90
CA PHE A 108 13.10 -1.51 3.47
C PHE A 108 13.98 -2.39 2.57
N PHE A 109 13.77 -2.36 1.26
CA PHE A 109 14.58 -3.13 0.31
C PHE A 109 16.03 -2.62 0.22
N LEU A 110 16.25 -1.30 0.23
CA LEU A 110 17.60 -0.70 0.24
C LEU A 110 18.36 -0.93 1.56
N SER A 111 17.65 -1.11 2.67
CA SER A 111 18.24 -1.28 4.01
C SER A 111 18.70 -2.71 4.31
N PHE A 112 18.35 -3.69 3.47
CA PHE A 112 18.93 -5.03 3.53
C PHE A 112 20.10 -5.11 2.54
N PRO A 113 21.35 -4.84 2.96
CA PRO A 113 22.51 -5.08 2.12
C PRO A 113 22.57 -6.59 1.88
N PHE A 114 22.41 -6.98 0.62
CA PHE A 114 22.65 -8.33 0.15
C PHE A 114 24.15 -8.64 0.24
N PRO A 115 24.59 -9.61 1.07
CA PRO A 115 25.92 -10.19 0.95
C PRO A 115 26.01 -11.22 -0.17
#